data_AF-A7AND5-F1
#
_entry.id   AF-A7AND5-F1
#
_cell.length_a   1.000
_cell.length_b   1.000
_cell.length_c   1.000
_cell.angle_alpha   90.00
_cell.angle_beta   90.00
_cell.angle_gamma   90.00
#
_symmetry.space_group_name_H-M   'P 1'
#
loop_
_entity.id
_entity.type
_entity.pdbx_description
1 polymer ?
#
loop_
_entity_poly.entity_id
_entity_poly.type
_entity_poly.pdbx_seq_one_letter_code
_entity_poly.pdbx_strand_id
1 'polypeptide(L)'
;MTGSDSSKRKISADEDADQGVKKRVVGDPSNDVEVLLGKSRVTDDEFKVILARATADQRLRFIQRQIGHYLSNENLSRDNFYHQKFQEGSSKEGVEHVMDLKYILSAKRMLDIKATADDVKSALESHPITGISIEEISGIVYVKKSDGLPRYEGRKLFEKKRKFGETNDTYHAAGPIIFISNIPSSVQEWQQVKDALQESKQIRVRFISPISDSGHCFAWVCKSPEALGIVKELSPVIDGNTLSVSLVDTDEKYKEFIATLKPSILSSRNKDLQRVHSEIMSSPLDINGLILRNFGCLRPLLNGLLESSDNGTKIPLKSQAGILLQFVLDFHPRKAEKLCVSQRSICGFEVAMGTFKEGSKKKCFLVVTRDNSSGHEYKEDFSISKCLECLRLKAHTIPKTDKREFIKSLSVSSP
;
A
#
# COMPACT_ATOMS: atom_id res chain seq x y z
N MET A 1 4.37 58.47 63.36
CA MET A 1 5.77 58.65 63.78
C MET A 1 6.61 57.78 62.86
N THR A 2 6.99 58.33 61.70
CA THR A 2 8.28 59.02 61.40
C THR A 2 9.41 58.02 61.27
N GLY A 3 10.20 57.92 60.20
CA GLY A 3 10.40 58.61 58.91
C GLY A 3 11.30 57.64 58.09
N SER A 4 11.78 57.85 56.87
CA SER A 4 11.99 59.00 55.99
C SER A 4 12.44 58.38 54.64
N ASP A 5 11.85 58.72 53.49
CA ASP A 5 12.34 59.71 52.51
C ASP A 5 13.84 59.57 52.16
N SER A 6 14.34 59.63 50.93
CA SER A 6 13.86 60.07 49.60
C SER A 6 14.97 59.63 48.60
N SER A 7 14.80 59.52 47.27
CA SER A 7 14.69 60.66 46.37
C SER A 7 14.49 60.23 44.90
N LYS A 8 13.80 61.13 44.20
CA LYS A 8 13.23 61.06 42.85
C LYS A 8 14.27 61.22 41.73
N ARG A 9 13.94 60.73 40.53
CA ARG A 9 13.84 61.62 39.34
C ARG A 9 12.99 61.05 38.20
N LYS A 10 12.14 61.93 37.68
CA LYS A 10 11.25 61.83 36.52
C LYS A 10 12.06 61.71 35.22
N ILE A 11 11.52 61.04 34.22
CA ILE A 11 11.86 61.30 32.81
C ILE A 11 10.55 61.43 32.02
N SER A 12 10.47 62.59 31.35
CA SER A 12 9.44 63.06 30.43
C SER A 12 9.49 62.32 29.09
N ALA A 13 8.34 62.27 28.43
CA ALA A 13 8.26 62.05 26.99
C ALA A 13 8.77 63.32 26.28
N ASP A 14 9.61 63.14 25.26
CA ASP A 14 9.51 63.86 24.00
C ASP A 14 10.36 63.17 22.92
N GLU A 15 9.93 63.43 21.70
CA GLU A 15 10.30 62.96 20.38
C GLU A 15 11.81 63.10 20.09
N ASP A 16 12.44 62.10 19.45
CA ASP A 16 12.76 62.14 18.01
C ASP A 16 13.73 61.01 17.59
N ALA A 17 13.46 60.53 16.38
CA ALA A 17 14.33 59.93 15.38
C ALA A 17 15.60 59.12 15.76
N ASP A 18 15.59 57.88 15.22
CA ASP A 18 16.60 57.33 14.31
C ASP A 18 17.30 56.02 14.74
N GLN A 19 17.44 55.14 13.74
CA GLN A 19 18.20 53.89 13.67
C GLN A 19 17.53 52.61 14.21
N GLY A 20 16.54 52.15 13.43
CA GLY A 20 15.99 50.80 13.50
C GLY A 20 17.07 49.72 13.31
N VAL A 21 17.41 49.04 14.40
CA VAL A 21 18.21 47.82 14.45
C VAL A 21 17.53 46.72 13.63
N LYS A 22 18.25 46.21 12.62
CA LYS A 22 17.89 45.04 11.81
C LYS A 22 17.69 43.81 12.71
N LYS A 23 16.46 43.52 13.12
CA LYS A 23 16.06 42.21 13.63
C LYS A 23 16.07 41.22 12.46
N ARG A 24 17.11 40.37 12.39
CA ARG A 24 17.06 39.14 11.59
C ARG A 24 15.97 38.25 12.17
N VAL A 25 14.84 38.17 11.48
CA VAL A 25 13.84 37.13 11.69
C VAL A 25 14.45 35.83 11.16
N VAL A 26 14.90 34.96 12.07
CA VAL A 26 15.25 33.59 11.71
C VAL A 26 13.93 32.85 11.52
N GLY A 27 13.47 32.78 10.27
CA GLY A 27 12.31 31.99 9.87
C GLY A 27 12.64 30.49 9.94
N ASP A 28 11.68 29.69 10.39
CA ASP A 28 11.75 28.23 10.34
C ASP A 28 12.05 27.77 8.89
N PRO A 29 13.18 27.08 8.62
CA PRO A 29 13.60 26.71 7.27
C PRO A 29 12.64 25.74 6.56
N SER A 30 11.62 25.21 7.27
CA SER A 30 10.56 24.39 6.68
C SER A 30 9.58 25.17 5.79
N ASN A 31 9.53 26.50 5.95
CA ASN A 31 8.58 27.41 5.28
C ASN A 31 9.23 28.30 4.20
N ASP A 32 10.48 28.03 3.83
CA ASP A 32 11.13 28.70 2.71
C ASP A 32 10.52 28.20 1.39
N VAL A 33 9.93 29.12 0.63
CA VAL A 33 9.28 28.83 -0.66
C VAL A 33 10.27 28.15 -1.62
N GLU A 34 11.55 28.51 -1.59
CA GLU A 34 12.56 27.91 -2.49
C GLU A 34 12.78 26.43 -2.16
N VAL A 35 12.80 26.10 -0.87
CA VAL A 35 12.89 24.71 -0.39
C VAL A 35 11.64 23.91 -0.76
N LEU A 36 10.45 24.53 -0.69
CA LEU A 36 9.18 23.89 -1.08
C LEU A 36 9.10 23.63 -2.59
N LEU A 37 9.61 24.55 -3.41
CA LEU A 37 9.70 24.39 -4.85
C LEU A 37 10.63 23.25 -5.27
N GLY A 38 11.69 22.97 -4.49
CA GLY A 38 12.61 21.85 -4.69
C GLY A 38 12.08 20.47 -4.26
N LYS A 39 10.95 20.37 -3.56
CA LYS A 39 10.36 19.08 -3.17
C LYS A 39 9.82 18.33 -4.41
N SER A 40 9.66 17.01 -4.33
CA SER A 40 8.96 16.26 -5.39
C SER A 40 7.45 16.45 -5.35
N ARG A 41 6.86 16.62 -4.16
CA ARG A 41 5.43 16.93 -3.95
C ARG A 41 5.26 17.99 -2.87
N VAL A 42 4.30 18.89 -3.07
CA VAL A 42 3.90 19.94 -2.10
C VAL A 42 2.58 19.51 -1.46
N THR A 43 2.48 19.52 -0.13
CA THR A 43 1.22 19.25 0.61
C THR A 43 0.25 20.42 0.50
N ASP A 44 -0.99 20.28 0.96
CA ASP A 44 -1.97 21.37 0.87
C ASP A 44 -1.64 22.54 1.82
N ASP A 45 -1.02 22.26 2.97
CA ASP A 45 -0.57 23.31 3.89
C ASP A 45 0.69 24.01 3.39
N GLU A 46 1.64 23.28 2.80
CA GLU A 46 2.80 23.87 2.13
C GLU A 46 2.37 24.70 0.91
N PHE A 47 1.33 24.27 0.20
CA PHE A 47 0.78 25.03 -0.92
C PHE A 47 0.18 26.36 -0.46
N LYS A 48 -0.49 26.41 0.69
CA LYS A 48 -0.94 27.68 1.29
C LYS A 48 0.24 28.61 1.61
N VAL A 49 1.38 28.07 2.05
CA VAL A 49 2.60 28.87 2.28
C VAL A 49 3.12 29.46 0.97
N ILE A 50 3.15 28.66 -0.11
CA ILE A 50 3.53 29.14 -1.45
C ILE A 50 2.56 30.24 -1.90
N LEU A 51 1.25 30.05 -1.77
CA LEU A 51 0.24 31.06 -2.15
C LEU A 51 0.44 32.39 -1.40
N ALA A 52 0.82 32.32 -0.12
CA ALA A 52 0.93 33.50 0.73
C ALA A 52 2.27 34.24 0.60
N ARG A 53 3.35 33.54 0.18
CA ARG A 53 4.73 34.07 0.30
C ARG A 53 5.57 33.99 -0.97
N ALA A 54 5.09 33.36 -2.04
CA ALA A 54 5.87 33.24 -3.28
C ALA A 54 6.07 34.60 -3.96
N THR A 55 7.29 34.84 -4.45
CA THR A 55 7.56 35.92 -5.41
C THR A 55 6.91 35.62 -6.76
N ALA A 56 6.86 36.61 -7.65
CA ALA A 56 6.34 36.43 -9.00
C ALA A 56 7.06 35.29 -9.76
N ASP A 57 8.39 35.26 -9.71
CA ASP A 57 9.20 34.20 -10.33
C ASP A 57 8.94 32.82 -9.71
N GLN A 58 8.88 32.74 -8.38
CA GLN A 58 8.58 31.50 -7.65
C GLN A 58 7.18 30.96 -7.97
N ARG A 59 6.21 31.86 -8.18
CA ARG A 59 4.86 31.50 -8.64
C ARG A 59 4.91 30.91 -10.05
N LEU A 60 5.66 31.50 -10.98
CA LEU A 60 5.84 30.95 -12.33
C LEU A 60 6.52 29.58 -12.31
N ARG A 61 7.55 29.39 -11.47
CA ARG A 61 8.18 28.07 -11.24
C ARG A 61 7.20 27.04 -10.71
N PHE A 62 6.33 27.43 -9.78
CA PHE A 62 5.30 26.53 -9.27
C PHE A 62 4.32 26.11 -10.38
N ILE A 63 3.87 27.07 -11.20
CA ILE A 63 2.97 26.83 -12.33
C ILE A 63 3.61 25.86 -13.32
N GLN A 64 4.86 26.11 -13.72
CA GLN A 64 5.65 25.21 -14.56
C GLN A 64 5.69 23.79 -13.99
N ARG A 65 5.94 23.66 -12.68
CA ARG A 65 6.00 22.36 -12.02
C ARG A 65 4.64 21.64 -12.00
N GLN A 66 3.53 22.37 -11.83
CA GLN A 66 2.20 21.77 -11.92
C GLN A 66 1.92 21.27 -13.35
N ILE A 67 2.26 22.05 -14.37
CA ILE A 67 2.14 21.64 -15.77
C ILE A 67 2.97 20.37 -16.04
N GLY A 68 4.23 20.37 -15.62
CA GLY A 68 5.11 19.21 -15.75
C GLY A 68 4.59 17.96 -15.05
N HIS A 69 3.91 18.12 -13.90
CA HIS A 69 3.26 17.01 -13.22
C HIS A 69 2.03 16.50 -14.00
N TYR A 70 1.11 17.39 -14.38
CA TYR A 70 -0.13 17.03 -15.09
C TYR A 70 0.15 16.35 -16.43
N LEU A 71 1.18 16.82 -17.14
CA LEU A 71 1.56 16.34 -18.46
C LEU A 71 2.68 15.29 -18.45
N SER A 72 3.10 14.83 -17.26
CA SER A 72 4.06 13.73 -17.14
C SER A 72 3.48 12.42 -17.68
N ASN A 73 4.32 11.56 -18.25
CA ASN A 73 3.89 10.24 -18.73
C ASN A 73 3.27 9.38 -17.62
N GLU A 74 3.77 9.50 -16.38
CA GLU A 74 3.19 8.80 -15.23
C GLU A 74 1.77 9.26 -14.93
N ASN A 75 1.48 10.56 -15.00
CA ASN A 75 0.13 11.07 -14.76
C ASN A 75 -0.80 10.76 -15.94
N LEU A 76 -0.37 11.06 -17.16
CA LEU A 76 -1.18 10.90 -18.37
C LEU A 76 -1.53 9.44 -18.70
N SER A 77 -0.70 8.47 -18.31
CA SER A 77 -1.03 7.04 -18.44
C SER A 77 -2.21 6.62 -17.53
N ARG A 78 -2.52 7.39 -16.49
CA ARG A 78 -3.54 7.05 -15.48
C ARG A 78 -4.73 8.00 -15.48
N ASP A 79 -4.56 9.22 -16.01
CA ASP A 79 -5.57 10.26 -15.99
C ASP A 79 -6.48 10.21 -17.22
N ASN A 80 -7.66 9.61 -17.05
CA ASN A 80 -8.65 9.49 -18.12
C ASN A 80 -9.08 10.84 -18.67
N PHE A 81 -9.20 11.85 -17.80
CA PHE A 81 -9.74 13.14 -18.18
C PHE A 81 -8.79 13.83 -19.16
N TYR A 82 -7.51 13.95 -18.81
CA TYR A 82 -6.54 14.55 -19.71
C TYR A 82 -6.35 13.73 -20.98
N HIS A 83 -6.34 12.40 -20.89
CA HIS A 83 -6.22 11.54 -22.07
C HIS A 83 -7.37 11.78 -23.07
N GLN A 84 -8.61 11.85 -22.57
CA GLN A 84 -9.78 12.18 -23.39
C GLN A 84 -9.68 13.60 -23.98
N LYS A 85 -9.25 14.59 -23.19
CA LYS A 85 -9.15 15.98 -23.68
C LYS A 85 -8.06 16.20 -24.72
N PHE A 86 -6.95 15.46 -24.65
CA PHE A 86 -5.98 15.44 -25.73
C PHE A 86 -6.54 14.77 -27.00
N GLN A 87 -7.28 13.67 -26.89
CA GLN A 87 -7.91 13.01 -28.05
C GLN A 87 -8.98 13.89 -28.70
N GLU A 88 -9.84 14.52 -27.91
CA GLU A 88 -10.86 15.46 -28.37
C GLU A 88 -10.22 16.67 -29.07
N GLY A 89 -9.22 17.29 -28.43
CA GLY A 89 -8.51 18.45 -28.98
C GLY A 89 -7.80 18.12 -30.29
N SER A 90 -7.10 16.99 -30.32
CA SER A 90 -6.39 16.55 -31.53
C SER A 90 -7.34 16.24 -32.69
N SER A 91 -8.48 15.60 -32.40
CA SER A 91 -9.48 15.27 -33.43
C SER A 91 -10.19 16.51 -33.97
N LYS A 92 -10.44 17.50 -33.10
CA LYS A 92 -11.19 18.71 -33.46
C LYS A 92 -10.36 19.69 -34.28
N GLU A 93 -9.10 19.88 -33.90
CA GLU A 93 -8.23 20.88 -34.51
C GLU A 93 -7.31 20.28 -35.61
N GLY A 94 -7.29 18.95 -35.75
CA GLY A 94 -6.48 18.25 -36.76
C GLY A 94 -4.97 18.26 -36.48
N VAL A 95 -4.56 18.57 -35.23
CA VAL A 95 -3.17 18.61 -34.79
C VAL A 95 -2.93 17.53 -33.76
N GLU A 96 -1.86 16.74 -33.89
CA GLU A 96 -1.60 15.66 -32.93
C GLU A 96 -1.20 16.20 -31.54
N HIS A 97 -1.77 15.56 -30.52
CA HIS A 97 -1.41 15.72 -29.10
C HIS A 97 -1.59 17.14 -28.56
N VAL A 98 -2.69 17.80 -28.94
CA VAL A 98 -3.10 19.12 -28.42
C VAL A 98 -4.30 19.04 -27.49
N MET A 99 -4.31 19.89 -26.47
CA MET A 99 -5.41 20.03 -25.51
C MET A 99 -5.62 21.49 -25.15
N ASP A 100 -6.87 21.94 -25.08
CA ASP A 100 -7.22 23.32 -24.70
C ASP A 100 -6.68 23.65 -23.30
N LEU A 101 -5.96 24.77 -23.19
CA LEU A 101 -5.30 25.20 -21.96
C LEU A 101 -6.29 25.40 -20.80
N LYS A 102 -7.57 25.69 -21.09
CA LYS A 102 -8.61 25.84 -20.06
C LYS A 102 -8.73 24.63 -19.13
N TYR A 103 -8.40 23.43 -19.61
CA TYR A 103 -8.47 22.20 -18.81
C TYR A 103 -7.31 22.07 -17.81
N ILE A 104 -6.17 22.72 -18.07
CA ILE A 104 -5.11 22.88 -17.07
C ILE A 104 -5.53 23.96 -16.07
N LEU A 105 -6.03 25.10 -16.57
CA LEU A 105 -6.42 26.23 -15.73
C LEU A 105 -7.59 25.90 -14.78
N SER A 106 -8.46 24.94 -15.16
CA SER A 106 -9.54 24.46 -14.31
C SER A 106 -9.11 23.48 -13.21
N ALA A 107 -7.84 23.05 -13.19
CA ALA A 107 -7.33 22.20 -12.12
C ALA A 107 -7.30 22.98 -10.80
N LYS A 108 -7.67 22.33 -9.69
CA LYS A 108 -7.80 22.99 -8.37
C LYS A 108 -6.59 23.85 -7.98
N ARG A 109 -5.36 23.35 -8.15
CA ARG A 109 -4.16 24.12 -7.79
C ARG A 109 -3.91 25.31 -8.70
N MET A 110 -4.31 25.22 -9.97
CA MET A 110 -4.22 26.32 -10.92
C MET A 110 -5.25 27.41 -10.60
N LEU A 111 -6.47 27.01 -10.20
CA LEU A 111 -7.49 27.94 -9.70
C LEU A 111 -7.07 28.63 -8.41
N ASP A 112 -6.55 27.88 -7.44
CA ASP A 112 -6.15 28.39 -6.13
C ASP A 112 -4.98 29.39 -6.22
N ILE A 113 -4.04 29.19 -7.17
CA ILE A 113 -2.95 30.15 -7.45
C ILE A 113 -3.34 31.26 -8.45
N LYS A 114 -4.60 31.25 -8.88
CA LYS A 114 -5.16 32.18 -9.88
C LYS A 114 -4.28 32.25 -11.13
N ALA A 115 -3.87 31.10 -11.64
CA ALA A 115 -3.07 31.03 -12.85
C ALA A 115 -3.89 31.50 -14.06
N THR A 116 -3.28 32.31 -14.91
CA THR A 116 -3.85 32.77 -16.19
C THR A 116 -3.13 32.12 -17.36
N ALA A 117 -3.67 32.27 -18.58
CA ALA A 117 -3.00 31.80 -19.80
C ALA A 117 -1.63 32.47 -20.00
N ASP A 118 -1.52 33.76 -19.67
CA ASP A 118 -0.27 34.51 -19.77
C ASP A 118 0.77 34.06 -18.75
N ASP A 119 0.33 33.68 -17.55
CA ASP A 119 1.23 33.07 -16.56
C ASP A 119 1.81 31.74 -17.05
N VAL A 120 0.99 30.92 -17.73
CA VAL A 120 1.44 29.65 -18.29
C VAL A 120 2.45 29.87 -19.42
N LYS A 121 2.17 30.82 -20.32
CA LYS A 121 3.11 31.23 -21.37
C LYS A 121 4.43 31.71 -20.75
N SER A 122 4.36 32.65 -19.81
CA SER A 122 5.53 33.21 -19.11
C SER A 122 6.32 32.15 -18.33
N ALA A 123 5.63 31.18 -17.72
CA ALA A 123 6.26 30.09 -16.97
C ALA A 123 7.02 29.14 -17.89
N LEU A 124 6.47 28.79 -19.06
CA LEU A 124 7.12 27.90 -20.02
C LEU A 124 8.24 28.60 -20.82
N GLU A 125 8.15 29.92 -21.02
CA GLU A 125 9.22 30.73 -21.60
C GLU A 125 10.41 30.86 -20.64
N SER A 126 10.13 31.16 -19.37
CA SER A 126 11.18 31.35 -18.35
C SER A 126 11.78 30.02 -17.87
N HIS A 127 10.99 28.95 -17.87
CA HIS A 127 11.34 27.63 -17.35
C HIS A 127 10.81 26.53 -18.28
N PRO A 128 11.45 26.28 -19.43
CA PRO A 128 10.95 25.34 -20.43
C PRO A 128 10.87 23.92 -19.91
N ILE A 129 9.83 23.19 -20.33
CA ILE A 129 9.68 21.75 -20.10
C ILE A 129 9.86 21.03 -21.42
N THR A 130 10.76 20.05 -21.45
CA THR A 130 11.02 19.26 -22.65
C THR A 130 9.74 18.60 -23.17
N GLY A 131 9.44 18.80 -24.46
CA GLY A 131 8.29 18.18 -25.11
C GLY A 131 6.94 18.84 -24.82
N ILE A 132 6.90 19.98 -24.11
CA ILE A 132 5.65 20.73 -23.86
C ILE A 132 5.78 22.12 -24.45
N SER A 133 4.81 22.51 -25.28
CA SER A 133 4.72 23.85 -25.86
C SER A 133 3.29 24.39 -25.83
N ILE A 134 3.14 25.69 -26.07
CA ILE A 134 1.85 26.35 -26.24
C ILE A 134 1.67 26.69 -27.72
N GLU A 135 0.50 26.38 -28.27
CA GLU A 135 0.10 26.75 -29.62
C GLU A 135 -1.22 27.52 -29.58
N GLU A 136 -1.39 28.49 -30.47
CA GLU A 136 -2.65 29.22 -30.60
C GLU A 136 -3.30 28.85 -31.93
N ILE A 137 -4.47 28.23 -31.86
CA ILE A 137 -5.22 27.73 -33.02
C ILE A 137 -6.60 28.36 -32.96
N SER A 138 -6.97 29.12 -34.00
CA SER A 138 -8.27 29.79 -34.10
C SER A 138 -8.61 30.69 -32.89
N GLY A 139 -7.60 31.36 -32.32
CA GLY A 139 -7.75 32.24 -31.15
C GLY A 139 -7.94 31.51 -29.81
N ILE A 140 -7.79 30.19 -29.79
CA ILE A 140 -7.81 29.37 -28.58
C ILE A 140 -6.39 28.90 -28.29
N VAL A 141 -5.99 28.99 -27.03
CA VAL A 141 -4.66 28.58 -26.57
C VAL A 141 -4.69 27.10 -26.20
N TYR A 142 -3.83 26.31 -26.83
CA TYR A 142 -3.66 24.88 -26.61
C TYR A 142 -2.29 24.60 -25.98
N VAL A 143 -2.22 23.56 -25.17
CA VAL A 143 -0.97 22.92 -24.80
C VAL A 143 -0.73 21.72 -25.70
N LYS A 144 0.50 21.58 -26.20
CA LYS A 144 0.93 20.49 -27.07
C LYS A 144 2.01 19.66 -26.41
N LYS A 145 1.91 18.35 -26.60
CA LYS A 145 2.91 17.38 -26.15
C LYS A 145 3.61 16.73 -27.33
N SER A 146 4.85 17.14 -27.60
CA SER A 146 5.60 16.74 -28.80
C SER A 146 6.14 15.31 -28.78
N ASP A 147 6.33 14.73 -27.59
CA ASP A 147 6.84 13.37 -27.39
C ASP A 147 5.72 12.29 -27.38
N GLY A 148 4.49 12.68 -27.75
CA GLY A 148 3.35 11.78 -27.86
C GLY A 148 2.65 11.49 -26.52
N LEU A 149 1.47 10.85 -26.58
CA LEU A 149 0.74 10.43 -25.38
C LEU A 149 1.16 9.02 -24.95
N PRO A 150 1.41 8.78 -23.65
CA PRO A 150 1.63 7.42 -23.16
C PRO A 150 0.36 6.59 -23.33
N ARG A 151 0.51 5.26 -23.42
CA ARG A 151 -0.63 4.34 -23.42
C ARG A 151 -1.46 4.55 -22.14
N TYR A 152 -2.76 4.71 -22.30
CA TYR A 152 -3.68 4.78 -21.17
C TYR A 152 -3.80 3.40 -20.49
N GLU A 153 -3.38 3.32 -19.24
CA GLU A 153 -3.43 2.14 -18.37
C GLU A 153 -4.59 2.22 -17.36
N GLY A 154 -5.23 3.39 -17.23
CA GLY A 154 -6.23 3.68 -16.23
C GLY A 154 -5.64 3.89 -14.84
N ARG A 155 -6.43 4.52 -13.95
CA ARG A 155 -6.10 4.43 -12.52
C ARG A 155 -6.16 2.96 -12.15
N LYS A 156 -5.05 2.38 -11.69
CA LYS A 156 -5.11 1.19 -10.85
C LYS A 156 -5.98 1.57 -9.66
N LEU A 157 -7.29 1.34 -9.76
CA LEU A 157 -8.17 1.21 -8.61
C LEU A 157 -7.37 0.35 -7.66
N PHE A 158 -7.03 0.86 -6.47
CA PHE A 158 -6.29 0.10 -5.47
C PHE A 158 -6.84 -1.31 -5.51
N GLU A 159 -6.06 -2.27 -6.02
CA GLU A 159 -6.54 -3.64 -6.15
C GLU A 159 -7.11 -3.99 -4.80
N LYS A 160 -8.43 -4.23 -4.76
CA LYS A 160 -9.14 -4.39 -3.51
C LYS A 160 -8.39 -5.47 -2.75
N LYS A 161 -7.75 -5.09 -1.64
CA LYS A 161 -6.86 -6.00 -0.91
C LYS A 161 -7.67 -7.25 -0.58
N ARG A 162 -7.30 -8.37 -1.20
CA ARG A 162 -7.96 -9.67 -1.00
C ARG A 162 -7.91 -9.99 0.50
N LYS A 163 -9.03 -10.43 1.06
CA LYS A 163 -9.13 -10.79 2.47
C LYS A 163 -8.71 -12.24 2.69
N PHE A 164 -8.46 -12.59 3.96
CA PHE A 164 -8.32 -13.99 4.36
C PHE A 164 -9.59 -14.76 3.97
N GLY A 165 -9.42 -15.85 3.21
CA GLY A 165 -10.51 -16.62 2.64
C GLY A 165 -10.83 -16.32 1.17
N GLU A 166 -10.16 -15.33 0.55
CA GLU A 166 -10.34 -14.88 -0.85
C GLU A 166 -9.06 -15.07 -1.71
N THR A 167 -8.08 -15.82 -1.21
CA THR A 167 -6.87 -16.21 -1.96
C THR A 167 -6.82 -17.72 -2.11
N ASN A 168 -6.14 -18.22 -3.15
CA ASN A 168 -5.94 -19.66 -3.38
C ASN A 168 -5.49 -20.40 -2.10
N ASP A 169 -4.46 -19.87 -1.43
CA ASP A 169 -3.94 -20.44 -0.17
C ASP A 169 -4.95 -20.49 0.99
N THR A 170 -6.04 -19.71 0.93
CA THR A 170 -6.97 -19.54 2.05
C THR A 170 -8.42 -19.86 1.73
N TYR A 171 -8.78 -20.21 0.48
CA TYR A 171 -10.16 -20.55 0.09
C TYR A 171 -10.77 -21.61 1.02
N HIS A 172 -9.97 -22.62 1.37
CA HIS A 172 -10.35 -23.78 2.16
C HIS A 172 -10.09 -23.63 3.66
N ALA A 173 -9.68 -22.45 4.15
CA ALA A 173 -9.30 -22.26 5.55
C ALA A 173 -10.45 -22.54 6.54
N ALA A 174 -11.71 -22.31 6.11
CA ALA A 174 -12.93 -22.62 6.86
C ALA A 174 -13.56 -23.97 6.47
N GLY A 175 -12.78 -24.87 5.87
CA GLY A 175 -13.24 -26.17 5.39
C GLY A 175 -13.12 -26.27 3.86
N PRO A 176 -12.94 -27.50 3.32
CA PRO A 176 -12.79 -27.70 1.88
C PRO A 176 -13.98 -27.16 1.08
N ILE A 177 -13.67 -26.54 -0.06
CA ILE A 177 -14.66 -26.15 -1.07
C ILE A 177 -14.37 -27.04 -2.27
N ILE A 178 -15.38 -27.81 -2.68
CA ILE A 178 -15.24 -28.81 -3.73
C ILE A 178 -16.10 -28.46 -4.93
N PHE A 179 -15.56 -28.73 -6.11
CA PHE A 179 -16.25 -28.72 -7.39
C PHE A 179 -16.54 -30.17 -7.78
N ILE A 180 -17.80 -30.46 -8.06
CA ILE A 180 -18.30 -31.78 -8.41
C ILE A 180 -18.83 -31.71 -9.82
N SER A 181 -18.33 -32.55 -10.72
CA SER A 181 -18.72 -32.62 -12.12
C SER A 181 -19.02 -34.05 -12.54
N ASN A 182 -19.43 -34.23 -13.80
CA ASN A 182 -19.88 -35.52 -14.34
C ASN A 182 -21.16 -36.01 -13.63
N ILE A 183 -22.06 -35.09 -13.28
CA ILE A 183 -23.35 -35.41 -12.66
C ILE A 183 -24.30 -35.89 -13.77
N PRO A 184 -24.89 -37.09 -13.66
CA PRO A 184 -25.81 -37.61 -14.67
C PRO A 184 -27.03 -36.70 -14.84
N SER A 185 -27.54 -36.57 -16.08
CA SER A 185 -28.73 -35.76 -16.37
C SER A 185 -30.01 -36.30 -15.73
N SER A 186 -30.03 -37.55 -15.26
CA SER A 186 -31.11 -38.12 -14.43
C SER A 186 -31.21 -37.44 -13.06
N VAL A 187 -30.11 -36.88 -12.55
CA VAL A 187 -30.02 -36.27 -11.24
C VAL A 187 -30.28 -34.77 -11.34
N GLN A 188 -31.48 -34.35 -10.95
CA GLN A 188 -31.85 -32.93 -10.91
C GLN A 188 -31.75 -32.31 -9.51
N GLU A 189 -31.75 -33.14 -8.47
CA GLU A 189 -31.77 -32.70 -7.08
C GLU A 189 -30.39 -32.79 -6.43
N TRP A 190 -29.91 -31.66 -5.89
CA TRP A 190 -28.62 -31.58 -5.18
C TRP A 190 -28.54 -32.53 -3.97
N GLN A 191 -29.68 -32.91 -3.40
CA GLN A 191 -29.75 -33.79 -2.23
C GLN A 191 -29.16 -35.18 -2.54
N GLN A 192 -29.38 -35.71 -3.75
CA GLN A 192 -28.80 -37.00 -4.16
C GLN A 192 -27.26 -36.93 -4.23
N VAL A 193 -26.73 -35.82 -4.74
CA VAL A 193 -25.27 -35.57 -4.77
C VAL A 193 -24.70 -35.47 -3.36
N LYS A 194 -25.42 -34.80 -2.46
CA LYS A 194 -25.03 -34.70 -1.06
C LYS A 194 -25.00 -36.08 -0.39
N ASP A 195 -26.04 -36.89 -0.56
CA ASP A 195 -26.14 -38.20 0.08
C ASP A 195 -24.99 -39.11 -0.40
N ALA A 196 -24.72 -39.14 -1.70
CA ALA A 196 -23.59 -39.89 -2.28
C ALA A 196 -22.22 -39.45 -1.72
N LEU A 197 -22.02 -38.14 -1.50
CA LEU A 197 -20.82 -37.62 -0.85
C LEU A 197 -20.68 -38.09 0.60
N GLN A 198 -21.79 -38.08 1.35
CA GLN A 198 -21.80 -38.48 2.75
C GLN A 198 -21.58 -39.99 2.93
N GLU A 199 -22.09 -40.81 2.01
CA GLU A 199 -21.90 -42.27 2.00
C GLU A 199 -20.46 -42.67 1.66
N SER A 200 -19.79 -41.93 0.76
CA SER A 200 -18.44 -42.29 0.29
C SER A 200 -17.39 -42.33 1.42
N LYS A 201 -17.31 -41.28 2.25
CA LYS A 201 -16.26 -41.14 3.28
C LYS A 201 -16.75 -40.44 4.58
N GLN A 202 -18.04 -40.48 4.90
CA GLN A 202 -18.64 -39.83 6.10
C GLN A 202 -18.29 -38.34 6.26
N ILE A 203 -18.13 -37.62 5.14
CA ILE A 203 -17.90 -36.17 5.21
C ILE A 203 -19.17 -35.45 5.64
N ARG A 204 -19.03 -34.38 6.42
CA ARG A 204 -20.16 -33.53 6.78
C ARG A 204 -20.24 -32.33 5.85
N VAL A 205 -21.21 -32.33 4.94
CA VAL A 205 -21.47 -31.23 4.01
C VAL A 205 -22.28 -30.12 4.69
N ARG A 206 -21.80 -28.88 4.65
CA ARG A 206 -22.51 -27.69 5.20
C ARG A 206 -23.41 -27.03 4.19
N PHE A 207 -22.99 -27.03 2.94
CA PHE A 207 -23.70 -26.43 1.83
C PHE A 207 -23.38 -27.18 0.55
N ILE A 208 -24.37 -27.29 -0.32
CA ILE A 208 -24.22 -27.74 -1.69
C ILE A 208 -25.09 -26.83 -2.57
N SER A 209 -24.56 -26.40 -3.69
CA SER A 209 -25.27 -25.56 -4.64
C SER A 209 -26.29 -26.40 -5.43
N PRO A 210 -27.27 -25.76 -6.08
CA PRO A 210 -28.01 -26.40 -7.17
C PRO A 210 -27.05 -26.97 -8.23
N ILE A 211 -27.54 -27.97 -8.96
CA ILE A 211 -26.84 -28.54 -10.12
C ILE A 211 -27.02 -27.55 -11.28
N SER A 212 -25.93 -27.19 -11.92
CA SER A 212 -25.92 -26.34 -13.11
C SER A 212 -26.43 -27.10 -14.33
N ASP A 213 -26.82 -26.37 -15.37
CA ASP A 213 -27.24 -26.95 -16.65
C ASP A 213 -26.13 -27.78 -17.33
N SER A 214 -24.87 -27.53 -16.98
CA SER A 214 -23.70 -28.31 -17.45
C SER A 214 -23.35 -29.51 -16.57
N GLY A 215 -24.21 -29.88 -15.61
CA GLY A 215 -24.04 -31.10 -14.81
C GLY A 215 -22.92 -30.99 -13.77
N HIS A 216 -22.77 -29.81 -13.15
CA HIS A 216 -21.83 -29.59 -12.04
C HIS A 216 -22.46 -28.88 -10.86
N CYS A 217 -21.88 -29.02 -9.67
CA CYS A 217 -22.25 -28.25 -8.50
C CYS A 217 -21.04 -28.02 -7.58
N PHE A 218 -21.22 -27.16 -6.58
CA PHE A 218 -20.22 -26.89 -5.57
C PHE A 218 -20.71 -27.37 -4.21
N ALA A 219 -19.78 -27.84 -3.37
CA ALA A 219 -20.08 -28.09 -1.96
C ALA A 219 -19.03 -27.49 -1.03
N TRP A 220 -19.49 -27.08 0.15
CA TRP A 220 -18.63 -26.64 1.26
C TRP A 220 -18.72 -27.67 2.38
N VAL A 221 -17.57 -28.28 2.69
CA VAL A 221 -17.44 -29.35 3.68
C VAL A 221 -17.01 -28.77 5.02
N CYS A 222 -17.50 -29.35 6.12
CA CYS A 222 -17.04 -29.00 7.46
C CYS A 222 -15.52 -29.14 7.59
N LYS A 223 -14.89 -28.19 8.29
CA LYS A 223 -13.47 -28.28 8.66
C LYS A 223 -13.25 -29.45 9.63
N SER A 224 -12.35 -30.35 9.27
CA SER A 224 -11.70 -31.31 10.18
C SER A 224 -10.21 -31.44 9.79
N PRO A 225 -9.34 -31.97 10.67
CA PRO A 225 -7.92 -32.20 10.34
C PRO A 225 -7.72 -33.07 9.10
N GLU A 226 -8.57 -34.09 8.91
CA GLU A 226 -8.47 -35.03 7.80
C GLU A 226 -9.25 -34.60 6.55
N ALA A 227 -10.10 -33.56 6.65
CA ALA A 227 -11.07 -33.21 5.61
C ALA A 227 -10.44 -32.97 4.24
N LEU A 228 -9.28 -32.29 4.17
CA LEU A 228 -8.59 -32.05 2.90
C LEU A 228 -8.02 -33.33 2.29
N GLY A 229 -7.57 -34.28 3.11
CA GLY A 229 -7.09 -35.59 2.65
C GLY A 229 -8.26 -36.43 2.13
N ILE A 230 -9.33 -36.54 2.93
CA ILE A 230 -10.55 -37.27 2.57
C ILE A 230 -11.13 -36.76 1.26
N VAL A 231 -11.21 -35.43 1.08
CA VAL A 231 -11.78 -34.83 -0.13
C VAL A 231 -11.04 -35.23 -1.41
N LYS A 232 -9.72 -35.41 -1.34
CA LYS A 232 -8.92 -35.83 -2.51
C LYS A 232 -9.18 -37.28 -2.92
N GLU A 233 -9.75 -38.08 -2.04
CA GLU A 233 -10.07 -39.49 -2.25
C GLU A 233 -11.56 -39.73 -2.49
N LEU A 234 -12.37 -38.68 -2.57
CA LEU A 234 -13.81 -38.82 -2.80
C LEU A 234 -14.08 -39.31 -4.22
N SER A 235 -14.80 -40.42 -4.31
CA SER A 235 -15.28 -41.01 -5.56
C SER A 235 -16.75 -41.44 -5.41
N PRO A 236 -17.67 -40.49 -5.17
CA PRO A 236 -19.09 -40.80 -5.00
C PRO A 236 -19.68 -41.35 -6.30
N VAL A 237 -20.61 -42.29 -6.16
CA VAL A 237 -21.25 -42.97 -7.30
C VAL A 237 -22.76 -42.73 -7.24
N ILE A 238 -23.35 -42.32 -8.37
CA ILE A 238 -24.80 -42.16 -8.54
C ILE A 238 -25.20 -42.83 -9.85
N ASP A 239 -26.22 -43.67 -9.82
CA ASP A 239 -26.70 -44.43 -10.99
C ASP A 239 -25.57 -45.19 -11.72
N GLY A 240 -24.59 -45.71 -10.98
CA GLY A 240 -23.40 -46.38 -11.53
C GLY A 240 -22.34 -45.45 -12.15
N ASN A 241 -22.60 -44.14 -12.24
CA ASN A 241 -21.64 -43.15 -12.70
C ASN A 241 -20.80 -42.60 -11.53
N THR A 242 -19.48 -42.62 -11.68
CA THR A 242 -18.56 -42.02 -10.71
C THR A 242 -18.46 -40.52 -10.98
N LEU A 243 -18.78 -39.70 -9.96
CA LEU A 243 -18.65 -38.25 -10.07
C LEU A 243 -17.18 -37.84 -9.91
N SER A 244 -16.80 -36.77 -10.60
CA SER A 244 -15.48 -36.17 -10.49
C SER A 244 -15.48 -35.10 -9.40
N VAL A 245 -14.68 -35.27 -8.35
CA VAL A 245 -14.57 -34.34 -7.22
C VAL A 245 -13.19 -33.70 -7.22
N SER A 246 -13.13 -32.38 -7.15
CA SER A 246 -11.87 -31.62 -7.07
C SER A 246 -11.99 -30.45 -6.10
N LEU A 247 -10.86 -29.98 -5.56
CA LEU A 247 -10.84 -28.74 -4.77
C LEU A 247 -11.01 -27.53 -5.69
N VAL A 248 -11.66 -26.49 -5.17
CA VAL A 248 -11.70 -25.18 -5.84
C VAL A 248 -10.37 -24.46 -5.67
N ASP A 249 -9.56 -24.45 -6.73
CA ASP A 249 -8.21 -23.91 -6.79
C ASP A 249 -8.07 -22.68 -7.72
N THR A 250 -9.05 -22.42 -8.58
CA THR A 250 -9.05 -21.25 -9.47
C THR A 250 -9.91 -20.10 -8.94
N ASP A 251 -9.55 -18.86 -9.28
CA ASP A 251 -10.31 -17.67 -8.89
C ASP A 251 -11.71 -17.65 -9.52
N GLU A 252 -11.84 -18.21 -10.73
CA GLU A 252 -13.09 -18.34 -11.49
C GLU A 252 -14.08 -19.24 -10.76
N LYS A 253 -13.68 -20.49 -10.46
CA LYS A 253 -14.49 -21.44 -9.66
C LYS A 253 -14.82 -20.90 -8.27
N TYR A 254 -13.89 -20.17 -7.63
CA TYR A 254 -14.15 -19.55 -6.33
C TYR A 254 -15.25 -18.47 -6.44
N LYS A 255 -15.17 -17.60 -7.44
CA LYS A 255 -16.20 -16.58 -7.69
C LYS A 255 -17.55 -17.20 -7.99
N GLU A 256 -17.59 -18.25 -8.80
CA GLU A 256 -18.80 -19.00 -9.12
C GLU A 256 -19.41 -19.61 -7.85
N PHE A 257 -18.61 -20.31 -7.05
CA PHE A 257 -19.05 -20.84 -5.75
C PHE A 257 -19.65 -19.75 -4.85
N ILE A 258 -18.97 -18.61 -4.70
CA ILE A 258 -19.47 -17.51 -3.87
C ILE A 258 -20.80 -16.97 -4.39
N ALA A 259 -21.01 -16.93 -5.71
CA ALA A 259 -22.27 -16.50 -6.31
C ALA A 259 -23.43 -17.47 -6.00
N THR A 260 -23.15 -18.76 -5.75
CA THR A 260 -24.19 -19.74 -5.37
C THR A 260 -24.64 -19.64 -3.91
N LEU A 261 -23.89 -18.94 -3.05
CA LEU A 261 -24.16 -18.90 -1.61
C LEU A 261 -25.31 -17.97 -1.27
N LYS A 262 -26.30 -18.50 -0.54
CA LYS A 262 -27.31 -17.67 0.12
C LYS A 262 -26.67 -16.78 1.20
N PRO A 263 -27.21 -15.58 1.49
CA PRO A 263 -26.64 -14.66 2.49
C PRO A 263 -26.39 -15.29 3.87
N SER A 264 -27.26 -16.18 4.33
CA SER A 264 -27.12 -16.89 5.61
C SER A 264 -25.91 -17.83 5.63
N ILE A 265 -25.67 -18.56 4.55
CA ILE A 265 -24.55 -19.49 4.41
C ILE A 265 -23.25 -18.70 4.25
N LEU A 266 -23.24 -17.63 3.44
CA LEU A 266 -22.10 -16.74 3.29
C LEU A 266 -21.70 -16.12 4.64
N SER A 267 -22.68 -15.65 5.43
CA SER A 267 -22.45 -15.14 6.79
C SER A 267 -21.87 -16.21 7.72
N SER A 268 -22.39 -17.43 7.67
CA SER A 268 -21.85 -18.58 8.42
C SER A 268 -20.40 -18.89 8.06
N ARG A 269 -20.08 -18.95 6.76
CA ARG A 269 -18.70 -19.14 6.27
C ARG A 269 -17.77 -18.02 6.74
N ASN A 270 -18.22 -16.78 6.65
CA ASN A 270 -17.43 -15.62 7.07
C ASN A 270 -17.13 -15.64 8.58
N LYS A 271 -18.09 -16.08 9.41
CA LYS A 271 -17.86 -16.29 10.85
C LYS A 271 -16.80 -17.35 11.12
N ASP A 272 -16.84 -18.47 10.40
CA ASP A 272 -15.84 -19.53 10.55
C ASP A 272 -14.45 -19.08 10.04
N LEU A 273 -14.38 -18.38 8.91
CA LEU A 273 -13.13 -17.76 8.43
C LEU A 273 -12.56 -16.78 9.46
N GLN A 274 -13.41 -15.95 10.06
CA GLN A 274 -13.00 -15.01 11.09
C GLN A 274 -12.47 -15.73 12.34
N ARG A 275 -13.11 -16.84 12.76
CA ARG A 275 -12.64 -17.68 13.86
C ARG A 275 -11.26 -18.25 13.55
N VAL A 276 -11.09 -18.87 12.39
CA VAL A 276 -9.81 -19.45 11.95
C VAL A 276 -8.72 -18.39 11.83
N HIS A 277 -9.03 -17.24 11.25
CA HIS A 277 -8.08 -16.13 11.17
C HIS A 277 -7.70 -15.61 12.58
N SER A 278 -8.66 -15.49 13.50
CA SER A 278 -8.39 -15.08 14.88
C SER A 278 -7.49 -16.09 15.60
N GLU A 279 -7.72 -17.39 15.41
CA GLU A 279 -6.86 -18.46 15.94
C GLU A 279 -5.43 -18.34 15.40
N ILE A 280 -5.26 -18.16 14.08
CA ILE A 280 -3.95 -17.99 13.43
C ILE A 280 -3.21 -16.76 13.97
N MET A 281 -3.93 -15.66 14.18
CA MET A 281 -3.36 -14.38 14.62
C MET A 281 -3.02 -14.38 16.11
N SER A 282 -3.72 -15.17 16.92
CA SER A 282 -3.52 -15.29 18.38
C SER A 282 -2.58 -16.43 18.79
N SER A 283 -2.26 -17.35 17.87
CA SER A 283 -1.35 -18.46 18.12
C SER A 283 0.10 -17.99 18.24
N PRO A 284 0.90 -18.61 19.14
CA PRO A 284 2.34 -18.38 19.20
C PRO A 284 3.02 -18.67 17.86
N LEU A 285 4.01 -17.85 17.54
CA LEU A 285 4.78 -17.93 16.29
C LEU A 285 6.19 -18.40 16.60
N ASP A 286 6.72 -19.27 15.75
CA ASP A 286 8.15 -19.57 15.71
C ASP A 286 8.78 -18.85 14.51
N ILE A 287 9.74 -17.97 14.78
CA ILE A 287 10.51 -17.25 13.77
C ILE A 287 11.97 -17.61 13.95
N ASN A 288 12.41 -18.69 13.29
CA ASN A 288 13.79 -19.18 13.33
C ASN A 288 14.32 -19.34 14.77
N GLY A 289 13.51 -19.93 15.68
CA GLY A 289 13.84 -20.12 17.09
C GLY A 289 13.46 -18.95 17.99
N LEU A 290 13.04 -17.80 17.44
CA LEU A 290 12.44 -16.72 18.20
C LEU A 290 10.95 -16.99 18.39
N ILE A 291 10.54 -17.34 19.60
CA ILE A 291 9.14 -17.62 19.90
C ILE A 291 8.42 -16.34 20.32
N LEU A 292 7.40 -15.96 19.57
CA LEU A 292 6.56 -14.79 19.86
C LEU A 292 5.17 -15.21 20.33
N ARG A 293 4.61 -14.47 21.28
CA ARG A 293 3.29 -14.75 21.86
C ARG A 293 2.19 -14.84 20.80
N ASN A 294 2.19 -13.91 19.85
CA ASN A 294 1.23 -13.87 18.74
C ASN A 294 1.68 -12.87 17.67
N PHE A 295 0.93 -12.81 16.56
CA PHE A 295 1.20 -11.87 15.46
C PHE A 295 1.15 -10.40 15.90
N GLY A 296 0.28 -10.07 16.85
CA GLY A 296 0.11 -8.72 17.38
C GLY A 296 1.37 -8.15 18.03
N CYS A 297 2.29 -9.00 18.50
CA CYS A 297 3.55 -8.58 19.11
C CYS A 297 4.58 -8.05 18.10
N LEU A 298 4.48 -8.38 16.81
CA LEU A 298 5.48 -8.01 15.80
C LEU A 298 5.67 -6.48 15.69
N ARG A 299 4.58 -5.73 15.57
CA ARG A 299 4.64 -4.27 15.41
C ARG A 299 5.17 -3.57 16.65
N PRO A 300 4.66 -3.84 17.88
CA PRO A 300 5.20 -3.24 19.10
C PRO A 300 6.68 -3.55 19.30
N LEU A 301 7.15 -4.78 19.03
CA LEU A 301 8.56 -5.14 19.17
C LEU A 301 9.46 -4.35 18.21
N LEU A 302 9.07 -4.26 16.93
CA LEU A 302 9.82 -3.50 15.94
C LEU A 302 9.82 -1.99 16.20
N ASN A 303 8.68 -1.44 16.65
CA ASN A 303 8.60 -0.03 17.03
C ASN A 303 9.41 0.26 18.30
N GLY A 304 9.33 -0.60 19.32
CA GLY A 304 10.13 -0.46 20.53
C GLY A 304 11.64 -0.53 20.25
N LEU A 305 12.05 -1.38 19.30
CA LEU A 305 13.42 -1.42 18.81
C LEU A 305 13.83 -0.10 18.13
N LEU A 306 12.97 0.50 17.29
CA LEU A 306 13.25 1.82 16.72
C LEU A 306 13.36 2.89 17.81
N GLU A 307 12.41 2.94 18.73
CA GLU A 307 12.36 3.97 19.77
C GLU A 307 13.59 3.94 20.68
N SER A 308 14.01 2.74 21.10
CA SER A 308 15.14 2.52 22.01
C SER A 308 16.53 2.59 21.36
N SER A 309 16.65 2.46 20.04
CA SER A 309 17.94 2.45 19.35
C SER A 309 18.35 3.85 18.86
N ASP A 310 19.61 4.23 19.03
CA ASP A 310 20.13 5.49 18.50
C ASP A 310 20.30 5.45 16.97
N ASN A 311 20.39 6.63 16.35
CA ASN A 311 20.67 6.75 14.92
C ASN A 311 22.07 6.18 14.60
N GLY A 312 22.16 5.36 13.55
CA GLY A 312 23.37 4.63 13.15
C GLY A 312 23.57 3.30 13.88
N THR A 313 22.65 2.88 14.76
CA THR A 313 22.74 1.59 15.46
C THR A 313 22.72 0.45 14.44
N LYS A 314 23.80 -0.34 14.41
CA LYS A 314 23.92 -1.54 13.57
C LYS A 314 23.28 -2.74 14.26
N ILE A 315 22.48 -3.49 13.53
CA ILE A 315 21.76 -4.68 13.99
C ILE A 315 22.30 -5.89 13.20
N PRO A 316 23.10 -6.77 13.83
CA PRO A 316 23.63 -7.96 13.19
C PRO A 316 22.53 -8.96 12.85
N LEU A 317 22.67 -9.68 11.73
CA LEU A 317 21.69 -10.69 11.27
C LEU A 317 21.42 -11.79 12.30
N LYS A 318 22.45 -12.22 13.03
CA LYS A 318 22.35 -13.29 14.03
C LYS A 318 21.71 -12.84 15.35
N SER A 319 21.50 -11.53 15.56
CA SER A 319 20.80 -11.04 16.74
C SER A 319 19.31 -11.35 16.64
N GLN A 320 18.59 -11.43 17.76
CA GLN A 320 17.14 -11.64 17.76
C GLN A 320 16.40 -10.56 16.93
N ALA A 321 16.85 -9.30 17.06
CA ALA A 321 16.35 -8.18 16.25
C ALA A 321 16.63 -8.38 14.75
N GLY A 322 17.83 -8.83 14.40
CA GLY A 322 18.22 -9.12 13.01
C GLY A 322 17.40 -10.25 12.39
N ILE A 323 17.18 -11.34 13.13
CA ILE A 323 16.34 -12.47 12.72
C ILE A 323 14.92 -12.00 12.44
N LEU A 324 14.35 -11.20 13.35
CA LEU A 324 12.99 -10.66 13.20
C LEU A 324 12.86 -9.71 12.01
N LEU A 325 13.83 -8.82 11.82
CA LEU A 325 13.85 -7.89 10.69
C LEU A 325 14.00 -8.61 9.35
N GLN A 326 14.85 -9.64 9.30
CA GLN A 326 15.02 -10.48 8.11
C GLN A 326 13.73 -11.21 7.76
N PHE A 327 13.11 -11.84 8.73
CA PHE A 327 11.81 -12.49 8.54
C PHE A 327 10.74 -11.53 8.02
N VAL A 328 10.63 -10.32 8.59
CA VAL A 328 9.63 -9.34 8.12
C VAL A 328 9.97 -8.80 6.73
N LEU A 329 11.25 -8.56 6.43
CA LEU A 329 11.70 -8.11 5.11
C LEU A 329 11.34 -9.10 3.99
N ASP A 330 11.24 -10.40 4.30
CA ASP A 330 10.84 -11.42 3.34
C ASP A 330 9.46 -11.18 2.72
N PHE A 331 8.62 -10.38 3.39
CA PHE A 331 7.27 -10.02 2.95
C PHE A 331 7.19 -8.61 2.38
N HIS A 332 8.32 -7.93 2.14
CA HIS A 332 8.31 -6.63 1.49
C HIS A 332 7.91 -6.75 0.00
N PRO A 333 6.97 -5.94 -0.53
CA PRO A 333 6.52 -6.02 -1.92
C PRO A 333 7.62 -5.92 -2.98
N ARG A 334 8.67 -5.15 -2.66
CA ARG A 334 9.87 -4.93 -3.51
C ARG A 334 11.12 -5.59 -2.91
N LYS A 335 10.99 -6.74 -2.24
CA LYS A 335 12.13 -7.42 -1.57
C LYS A 335 13.30 -7.62 -2.53
N ALA A 336 13.04 -8.19 -3.72
CA ALA A 336 14.07 -8.51 -4.70
C ALA A 336 14.89 -7.27 -5.10
N GLU A 337 14.21 -6.15 -5.32
CA GLU A 337 14.85 -4.88 -5.66
C GLU A 337 15.65 -4.30 -4.49
N LYS A 338 15.13 -4.41 -3.26
CA LYS A 338 15.84 -3.92 -2.06
C LYS A 338 17.10 -4.71 -1.74
N LEU A 339 17.11 -6.00 -2.08
CA LEU A 339 18.22 -6.90 -1.79
C LEU A 339 19.22 -7.01 -2.94
N CYS A 340 18.82 -6.73 -4.19
CA CYS A 340 19.64 -6.93 -5.40
C CYS A 340 20.41 -8.26 -5.37
N VAL A 341 19.72 -9.35 -5.02
CA VAL A 341 20.32 -10.62 -4.57
C VAL A 341 21.29 -11.26 -5.57
N SER A 342 21.21 -10.91 -6.86
CA SER A 342 22.13 -11.37 -7.90
C SER A 342 23.54 -10.76 -7.78
N GLN A 343 23.68 -9.60 -7.13
CA GLN A 343 24.93 -8.84 -7.06
C GLN A 343 25.36 -8.54 -5.62
N ARG A 344 24.43 -8.62 -4.66
CA ARG A 344 24.66 -8.21 -3.28
C ARG A 344 24.18 -9.25 -2.28
N SER A 345 24.89 -9.31 -1.16
CA SER A 345 24.53 -10.14 -0.01
C SER A 345 24.09 -9.27 1.15
N ILE A 346 23.02 -9.66 1.84
CA ILE A 346 22.60 -8.97 3.07
C ILE A 346 23.65 -9.18 4.17
N CYS A 347 24.05 -8.10 4.83
CA CYS A 347 25.05 -8.15 5.91
C CYS A 347 24.50 -7.69 7.27
N GLY A 348 23.37 -6.97 7.29
CA GLY A 348 22.70 -6.58 8.53
C GLY A 348 21.63 -5.52 8.30
N PHE A 349 21.23 -4.89 9.40
CA PHE A 349 20.32 -3.75 9.39
C PHE A 349 20.94 -2.57 10.13
N GLU A 350 20.41 -1.38 9.89
CA GLU A 350 20.81 -0.17 10.59
C GLU A 350 19.57 0.66 10.91
N VAL A 351 19.54 1.28 12.09
CA VAL A 351 18.52 2.27 12.43
C VAL A 351 18.98 3.64 11.93
N ALA A 352 18.15 4.30 11.13
CA ALA A 352 18.45 5.63 10.61
C ALA A 352 17.28 6.58 10.79
N MET A 353 17.56 7.89 10.81
CA MET A 353 16.52 8.92 10.73
C MET A 353 16.10 9.10 9.27
N GLY A 354 14.93 8.58 8.90
CA GLY A 354 14.32 8.85 7.61
C GLY A 354 13.69 10.25 7.58
N THR A 355 13.87 10.95 6.47
CA THR A 355 13.13 12.17 6.12
C THR A 355 11.81 11.77 5.46
N PHE A 356 10.71 11.86 6.19
CA PHE A 356 9.38 11.53 5.66
C PHE A 356 8.68 12.77 5.07
N LYS A 357 7.61 12.51 4.30
CA LYS A 357 6.90 13.46 3.43
C LYS A 357 6.43 14.78 4.07
N GLU A 358 6.46 14.89 5.40
CA GLU A 358 6.01 16.06 6.17
C GLU A 358 7.17 16.80 6.87
N GLY A 359 8.43 16.49 6.54
CA GLY A 359 9.59 17.00 7.30
C GLY A 359 9.75 16.35 8.68
N SER A 360 8.83 15.47 9.07
CA SER A 360 8.96 14.65 10.28
C SER A 360 10.14 13.69 10.11
N LYS A 361 11.14 13.86 10.97
CA LYS A 361 12.23 12.90 11.12
C LYS A 361 11.71 11.73 11.95
N LYS A 362 11.52 10.57 11.33
CA LYS A 362 11.16 9.34 12.05
C LYS A 362 12.28 8.32 11.90
N LYS A 363 12.55 7.57 12.96
CA LYS A 363 13.46 6.43 12.88
C LYS A 363 12.88 5.38 11.93
N CYS A 364 13.70 4.82 11.06
CA CYS A 364 13.38 3.72 10.16
C CYS A 364 14.52 2.70 10.14
N PHE A 365 14.22 1.51 9.63
CA PHE A 365 15.26 0.51 9.37
C PHE A 365 15.78 0.66 7.95
N LEU A 366 17.10 0.59 7.82
CA LEU A 366 17.80 0.38 6.56
C LEU A 366 18.25 -1.08 6.51
N VAL A 367 18.05 -1.73 5.37
CA VAL A 367 18.75 -2.97 5.07
C VAL A 367 20.14 -2.62 4.54
N VAL A 368 21.17 -3.25 5.11
CA VAL A 368 22.55 -3.11 4.68
C VAL A 368 22.89 -4.32 3.83
N THR A 369 23.30 -4.07 2.59
CA THR A 369 23.75 -5.09 1.64
C THR A 369 25.18 -4.78 1.21
N ARG A 370 25.95 -5.80 0.88
CA ARG A 370 27.33 -5.67 0.40
C ARG A 370 27.44 -6.20 -1.01
N ASP A 371 28.08 -5.45 -1.88
CA ASP A 371 28.45 -5.92 -3.22
C ASP A 371 29.39 -7.11 -3.13
N ASN A 372 29.07 -8.18 -3.84
CA ASN A 372 29.84 -9.41 -3.78
C ASN A 372 31.23 -9.27 -4.43
N SER A 373 31.44 -8.28 -5.31
CA SER A 373 32.69 -8.10 -6.06
C SER A 373 33.59 -7.05 -5.41
N SER A 374 33.04 -5.88 -5.09
CA SER A 374 33.78 -4.72 -4.59
C SER A 374 33.80 -4.61 -3.07
N GLY A 375 32.94 -5.34 -2.37
CA GLY A 375 32.79 -5.24 -0.92
C GLY A 375 32.14 -3.95 -0.42
N HIS A 376 31.68 -3.07 -1.33
CA HIS A 376 31.01 -1.81 -0.98
C HIS A 376 29.64 -2.05 -0.35
N GLU A 377 29.29 -1.26 0.67
CA GLU A 377 28.02 -1.38 1.39
C GLU A 377 26.96 -0.40 0.85
N TYR A 378 25.77 -0.92 0.57
CA TYR A 378 24.59 -0.16 0.17
C TYR A 378 23.54 -0.23 1.26
N LYS A 379 22.89 0.90 1.50
CA LYS A 379 21.82 1.03 2.50
C LYS A 379 20.52 1.44 1.82
N GLU A 380 19.47 0.67 2.05
CA GLU A 380 18.15 0.90 1.48
C GLU A 380 17.11 0.92 2.59
N ASP A 381 16.24 1.94 2.64
CA ASP A 381 15.18 1.97 3.65
C ASP A 381 14.18 0.85 3.43
N PHE A 382 13.49 0.33 4.46
CA PHE A 382 12.30 -0.47 4.20
C PHE A 382 11.20 -0.22 5.23
N SER A 383 9.96 -0.27 4.75
CA SER A 383 8.78 0.02 5.57
C SER A 383 8.27 -1.25 6.24
N ILE A 384 8.45 -1.35 7.56
CA ILE A 384 7.86 -2.42 8.36
C ILE A 384 6.34 -2.46 8.24
N SER A 385 5.68 -1.30 8.05
CA SER A 385 4.23 -1.25 7.84
C SER A 385 3.81 -1.99 6.58
N LYS A 386 4.51 -1.77 5.45
CA LYS A 386 4.24 -2.50 4.20
C LYS A 386 4.50 -4.00 4.35
N CYS A 387 5.59 -4.36 5.01
CA CYS A 387 5.94 -5.77 5.25
C CYS A 387 4.88 -6.47 6.11
N LEU A 388 4.48 -5.86 7.23
CA LEU A 388 3.49 -6.42 8.14
C LEU A 388 2.10 -6.54 7.50
N GLU A 389 1.73 -5.63 6.60
CA GLU A 389 0.49 -5.73 5.82
C GLU A 389 0.49 -6.94 4.89
N CYS A 390 1.58 -7.17 4.15
CA CYS A 390 1.73 -8.35 3.30
C CYS A 390 1.82 -9.64 4.13
N LEU A 391 2.59 -9.61 5.21
CA LEU A 391 2.74 -10.72 6.15
C LEU A 391 1.40 -11.11 6.79
N ARG A 392 0.51 -10.15 7.08
CA ARG A 392 -0.82 -10.42 7.65
C ARG A 392 -1.67 -11.33 6.76
N LEU A 393 -1.58 -11.17 5.44
CA LEU A 393 -2.30 -12.03 4.49
C LEU A 393 -1.73 -13.45 4.46
N LYS A 394 -0.44 -13.59 4.77
CA LYS A 394 0.30 -14.86 4.83
C LYS A 394 0.51 -15.37 6.25
N ALA A 395 -0.19 -14.84 7.25
CA ALA A 395 0.02 -15.21 8.65
C ALA A 395 -0.23 -16.71 8.94
N HIS A 396 -0.99 -17.37 8.06
CA HIS A 396 -1.31 -18.80 8.09
C HIS A 396 -0.15 -19.69 7.64
N THR A 397 0.83 -19.15 6.90
CA THR A 397 2.01 -19.91 6.45
C THR A 397 3.16 -19.85 7.45
N ILE A 398 3.03 -19.06 8.51
CA ILE A 398 4.07 -18.90 9.54
C ILE A 398 4.02 -20.13 10.46
N PRO A 399 5.16 -20.80 10.73
CA PRO A 399 5.25 -21.87 11.71
C PRO A 399 4.66 -21.45 13.07
N LYS A 400 3.86 -22.34 13.65
CA LYS A 400 3.22 -22.12 14.95
C LYS A 400 3.87 -23.02 15.98
N THR A 401 4.07 -22.49 17.18
CA THR A 401 4.53 -23.27 18.33
C THR A 401 3.32 -23.73 19.15
N ASP A 402 3.38 -24.93 19.72
CA ASP A 402 2.35 -25.39 20.64
C ASP A 402 2.29 -24.45 21.87
N LYS A 403 1.08 -24.19 22.38
CA LYS A 403 0.91 -23.28 23.52
C LYS A 403 1.65 -23.77 24.77
N ARG A 404 1.76 -25.08 24.99
CA ARG A 404 2.50 -25.66 26.12
C ARG A 404 4.00 -25.47 25.94
N GLU A 405 4.51 -25.64 24.73
CA GLU A 405 5.92 -25.38 24.41
C GLU A 405 6.26 -23.90 24.56
N PHE A 406 5.37 -23.00 24.15
CA PHE A 406 5.53 -21.57 24.40
C PHE A 406 5.57 -21.23 25.90
N ILE A 407 4.68 -21.81 26.71
CA ILE A 407 4.72 -21.60 28.17
C ILE A 407 6.05 -22.09 28.75
N LYS A 408 6.55 -23.24 28.29
CA LYS A 408 7.87 -23.75 28.68
C LYS A 408 8.99 -22.78 28.26
N SER A 409 8.96 -22.23 27.05
CA SER A 409 9.99 -21.27 26.62
C SER A 409 10.02 -19.99 27.45
N LEU A 410 8.86 -19.55 27.96
CA LEU A 410 8.81 -18.42 28.91
C LEU A 410 9.47 -18.76 30.26
N SER A 411 9.36 -20.01 30.71
CA SER A 411 9.89 -20.46 32.00
C SER A 411 11.42 -20.66 32.04
N VAL A 412 12.08 -20.75 30.89
CA VAL A 412 13.55 -20.88 30.80
C VAL A 412 14.24 -19.49 30.81
N SER A 413 13.47 -18.41 30.81
CA SER A 413 13.96 -17.02 30.78
C SER A 413 13.98 -16.36 32.16
N SER A 414 14.52 -17.04 33.18
CA SER A 414 14.83 -16.43 34.47
C SER A 414 16.27 -16.83 34.85
N PRO A 415 17.23 -15.89 34.82
CA PRO A 415 18.55 -16.11 35.42
C PRO A 415 18.46 -16.27 36.93
#